data_AF-A0A7X7IC97-F1
#
_entry.id   AF-A0A7X7IC97-F1
#
_cell.length_a   1.000
_cell.length_b   1.000
_cell.length_c   1.000
_cell.angle_alpha   90.00
_cell.angle_beta   90.00
_cell.angle_gamma   90.00
#
_symmetry.space_group_name_H-M   'P 1'
#
loop_
_entity.id
_entity.type
_entity.pdbx_description
1 polymer ?
#
loop_
_entity_poly.entity_id
_entity_poly.type
_entity_poly.pdbx_seq_one_letter_code
_entity_poly.pdbx_strand_id
1 'polypeptide(L)'
;MGLMDKVTQGLERAAQEADKVFDKGKSKVGELQLEMQMDGLAKKLGYMVFDFYRGREIDQAQRQKYLDDMSSIEDKLLHMKAEAAARKQAEAEARAQAAAQTAAPATAPTEPDTAAATTAETATEMDDRAATDPVPPAGV
;
A
#
# COMPACT_ATOMS: atom_id res chain seq x y z
N MET A 1 21.13 31.44 12.48
CA MET A 1 19.80 30.95 12.92
C MET A 1 19.88 30.60 14.40
N GLY A 2 19.08 31.26 15.23
CA GLY A 2 19.19 31.23 16.70
C GLY A 2 18.61 29.95 17.32
N LEU A 3 19.08 29.60 18.53
CA LEU A 3 18.62 28.42 19.28
C LEU A 3 17.08 28.35 19.43
N MET A 4 16.42 29.50 19.56
CA MET A 4 14.96 29.56 19.68
C MET A 4 14.25 28.97 18.46
N ASP A 5 14.79 29.19 17.26
CA ASP A 5 14.23 28.68 16.00
C ASP A 5 14.28 27.14 15.93
N LYS A 6 15.31 26.53 16.52
CA LYS A 6 15.44 25.07 16.64
C LYS A 6 14.47 24.47 17.65
N VAL A 7 14.12 25.22 18.71
CA VAL A 7 13.15 24.78 19.71
C VAL A 7 11.74 24.81 19.12
N THR A 8 11.37 25.87 18.39
CA THR A 8 10.09 25.92 17.66
C THR A 8 10.01 24.82 16.61
N GLN A 9 11.05 24.62 15.78
CA GLN A 9 11.06 23.51 14.81
C GLN A 9 11.00 22.13 15.47
N GLY A 10 11.60 21.95 16.65
CA GLY A 10 11.53 20.70 17.40
C GLY A 10 10.12 20.43 17.95
N LEU A 11 9.45 21.47 18.45
CA LEU A 11 8.08 21.38 18.94
C LEU A 11 7.09 21.09 17.81
N GLU A 12 7.27 21.74 16.65
CA GLU A 12 6.41 21.60 15.49
C GLU A 12 6.57 20.23 14.82
N ARG A 13 7.80 19.68 14.77
CA ARG A 13 8.04 18.28 14.37
C ARG A 13 7.47 17.27 15.36
N ALA A 14 7.61 17.51 16.66
CA ALA A 14 7.07 16.63 17.69
C ALA A 14 5.53 16.59 17.66
N ALA A 15 4.87 17.73 17.45
CA ALA A 15 3.42 17.80 17.27
C ALA A 15 2.96 17.01 16.04
N GLN A 16 3.62 17.21 14.89
CA GLN A 16 3.29 16.48 13.66
C GLN A 16 3.53 14.97 13.75
N GLU A 17 4.55 14.52 14.50
CA GLU A 17 4.80 13.09 14.70
C GLU A 17 3.81 12.47 15.69
N ALA A 18 3.44 13.20 16.75
CA ALA A 18 2.44 12.76 17.72
C ALA A 18 1.05 12.59 17.07
N ASP A 19 0.61 13.56 16.27
CA ASP A 19 -0.67 13.49 15.56
C ASP A 19 -0.74 12.28 14.61
N LYS A 20 0.35 12.03 13.86
CA LYS A 20 0.42 10.87 12.95
C LYS A 20 0.36 9.52 13.67
N VAL A 21 0.96 9.42 14.85
CA VAL A 21 0.91 8.18 15.66
C VAL A 21 -0.47 8.00 16.27
N PHE A 22 -1.09 9.08 16.74
CA PHE A 22 -2.42 9.06 17.31
C PHE A 22 -3.49 8.68 16.29
N ASP A 23 -3.44 9.24 15.08
CA ASP A 23 -4.35 8.90 13.98
C ASP A 23 -4.17 7.46 13.50
N LYS A 24 -2.93 6.96 13.44
CA LYS A 24 -2.65 5.54 13.17
C LYS A 24 -3.20 4.64 14.27
N GLY A 25 -3.09 5.06 15.52
CA GLY A 25 -3.65 4.35 16.67
C GLY A 25 -5.17 4.23 16.58
N LYS A 26 -5.88 5.35 16.37
CA LYS A 26 -7.34 5.36 16.19
C LYS A 26 -7.80 4.50 15.01
N SER A 27 -7.10 4.60 13.88
CA SER A 27 -7.44 3.83 12.68
C SER A 27 -7.33 2.32 12.91
N LYS A 28 -6.27 1.87 13.59
CA LYS A 28 -6.10 0.45 13.95
C LYS A 28 -7.11 -0.04 14.97
N VAL A 29 -7.47 0.78 15.95
CA VAL A 29 -8.51 0.42 16.93
C VAL A 29 -9.87 0.28 16.23
N GLY A 30 -10.19 1.16 15.27
CA GLY A 30 -11.38 1.04 14.45
C GLY A 30 -11.40 -0.24 13.60
N GLU A 31 -10.28 -0.59 12.97
CA GLU A 31 -10.13 -1.84 12.20
C GLU A 31 -10.32 -3.07 13.09
N LEU A 32 -9.64 -3.11 14.25
CA LEU A 32 -9.77 -4.21 15.21
C LEU A 32 -11.20 -4.35 15.74
N GLN A 33 -11.89 -3.23 15.99
CA GLN A 33 -13.27 -3.26 16.45
C GLN A 33 -14.20 -3.85 15.39
N LEU A 34 -13.99 -3.52 14.11
CA LEU A 34 -14.74 -4.11 13.00
C LEU A 34 -14.45 -5.61 12.85
N GLU A 35 -13.20 -6.04 12.99
CA GLU A 35 -12.82 -7.45 12.99
C GLU A 35 -13.51 -8.22 14.14
N MET A 36 -13.52 -7.66 15.35
CA MET A 36 -14.23 -8.26 16.48
C MET A 36 -15.74 -8.34 16.26
N GLN A 37 -16.34 -7.33 15.61
CA GLN A 37 -17.75 -7.36 15.24
C GLN A 37 -18.03 -8.45 14.19
N MET A 38 -17.14 -8.60 13.19
CA MET A 38 -17.24 -9.63 12.16
C MET A 38 -17.16 -11.03 12.76
N ASP A 39 -16.19 -11.29 13.65
CA ASP A 39 -16.07 -12.56 14.38
C ASP A 39 -17.31 -12.84 15.25
N GLY A 40 -17.85 -11.81 15.91
CA GLY A 40 -19.08 -11.91 16.68
C GLY A 40 -20.30 -12.28 15.83
N LEU A 41 -20.43 -11.72 14.62
CA LEU A 41 -21.51 -12.06 13.69
C LEU A 41 -21.33 -13.46 13.11
N ALA A 42 -20.11 -13.81 12.69
CA ALA A 42 -19.79 -15.15 12.17
C ALA A 42 -20.14 -16.23 13.19
N LYS A 43 -19.82 -16.02 14.47
CA LYS A 43 -20.21 -16.93 15.57
C LYS A 43 -21.73 -17.05 15.70
N LYS A 44 -22.47 -15.95 15.71
CA LYS A 44 -23.94 -15.97 15.79
C LYS A 44 -24.58 -16.72 14.63
N LEU A 45 -24.04 -16.50 13.42
CA LEU A 45 -24.49 -17.18 12.21
C LEU A 45 -24.17 -18.67 12.27
N GLY A 46 -23.00 -19.05 12.77
CA GLY A 46 -22.62 -20.44 13.03
C GLY A 46 -23.53 -21.14 14.05
N TYR A 47 -23.87 -20.46 15.16
CA TYR A 47 -24.83 -20.99 16.14
C TYR A 47 -26.22 -21.17 15.53
N MET A 48 -26.66 -20.22 14.70
CA MET A 48 -27.94 -20.32 14.01
C MET A 48 -28.00 -21.51 13.05
N VAL A 49 -26.93 -21.75 12.29
CA VAL A 49 -26.80 -22.94 11.43
C VAL A 49 -26.77 -24.22 12.28
N PHE A 50 -26.07 -24.21 13.42
CA PHE A 50 -26.09 -25.35 14.34
C PHE A 50 -27.49 -25.64 14.89
N ASP A 51 -28.25 -24.60 15.24
CA ASP A 51 -29.63 -24.73 15.73
C ASP A 51 -30.57 -25.28 14.67
N PHE A 52 -30.39 -24.88 13.41
CA PHE A 52 -31.09 -25.48 12.27
C PHE A 52 -30.91 -27.00 12.20
N TYR A 53 -29.67 -27.48 12.30
CA TYR A 53 -29.36 -28.91 12.26
C TYR A 53 -29.95 -29.68 13.44
N ARG A 54 -30.29 -28.98 14.54
CA ARG A 54 -31.00 -29.57 15.68
C ARG A 54 -32.52 -29.55 15.53
N GLY A 55 -33.03 -29.12 14.38
CA GLY A 55 -34.47 -29.04 14.10
C GLY A 55 -35.15 -27.85 14.78
N ARG A 56 -34.40 -26.84 15.23
CA ARG A 56 -34.97 -25.59 15.74
C ARG A 56 -35.33 -24.68 14.57
N GLU A 57 -36.43 -23.94 14.73
CA GLU A 57 -36.78 -22.88 13.77
C GLU A 57 -35.74 -21.77 13.82
N ILE A 58 -35.27 -21.36 12.64
CA ILE A 58 -34.45 -20.16 12.48
C ILE A 58 -35.35 -19.00 12.07
N ASP A 59 -35.15 -17.86 12.72
CA ASP A 59 -35.60 -16.58 12.19
C ASP A 59 -34.78 -16.17 10.95
N GLN A 60 -35.41 -16.28 9.78
CA GLN A 60 -34.80 -15.93 8.49
C GLN A 60 -34.50 -14.43 8.35
N ALA A 61 -35.29 -13.56 8.98
CA ALA A 61 -35.03 -12.12 8.96
C ALA A 61 -33.77 -11.80 9.78
N GLN A 62 -33.59 -12.47 10.92
CA GLN A 62 -32.38 -12.35 11.72
C GLN A 62 -31.15 -12.92 11.01
N ARG A 63 -31.29 -14.04 10.29
CA ARG A 63 -30.24 -14.60 9.43
C ARG A 63 -29.80 -13.60 8.37
N GLN A 64 -30.76 -13.04 7.63
CA GLN A 64 -30.49 -12.09 6.56
C GLN A 64 -29.80 -10.85 7.12
N LYS A 65 -30.28 -10.33 8.25
CA LYS A 65 -29.64 -9.20 8.94
C LYS A 65 -28.17 -9.46 9.27
N TYR A 66 -27.82 -10.65 9.78
CA TYR A 66 -26.42 -10.95 10.07
C TYR A 66 -25.53 -11.06 8.83
N LEU A 67 -26.09 -11.54 7.72
CA LEU A 67 -25.38 -11.53 6.43
C LEU A 67 -25.15 -10.11 5.94
N ASP A 68 -26.19 -9.27 5.97
CA ASP A 68 -26.11 -7.86 5.54
C ASP A 68 -25.13 -7.07 6.44
N ASP A 69 -25.18 -7.29 7.76
CA ASP A 69 -24.26 -6.67 8.71
C ASP A 69 -22.80 -7.12 8.45
N MET A 70 -22.56 -8.38 8.10
CA MET A 70 -21.22 -8.87 7.73
C MET A 70 -20.72 -8.22 6.44
N SER A 71 -21.52 -8.19 5.38
CA SER A 71 -21.15 -7.53 4.11
C SER A 71 -20.85 -6.04 4.33
N SER A 72 -21.64 -5.35 5.16
CA SER A 72 -21.37 -3.95 5.51
C SER A 72 -20.02 -3.77 6.22
N ILE A 73 -19.60 -4.71 7.07
CA ILE A 73 -18.30 -4.66 7.74
C ILE A 73 -17.17 -4.93 6.74
N GLU A 74 -17.32 -5.90 5.85
CA GLU A 74 -16.36 -6.19 4.79
C GLU A 74 -16.13 -4.97 3.89
N ASP A 75 -17.20 -4.31 3.46
CA ASP A 75 -17.13 -3.08 2.67
C ASP A 75 -16.38 -1.96 3.42
N LYS A 76 -16.66 -1.78 4.72
CA LYS A 76 -15.95 -0.80 5.56
C LYS A 76 -14.47 -1.12 5.68
N LEU A 77 -14.11 -2.38 5.88
CA LEU A 77 -12.70 -2.82 5.95
C LEU A 77 -11.99 -2.58 4.61
N LEU A 78 -12.64 -2.86 3.48
CA LEU A 78 -12.10 -2.57 2.16
C LEU A 78 -11.90 -1.07 1.95
N HIS A 79 -12.88 -0.25 2.32
CA HIS A 79 -12.78 1.21 2.23
C HIS A 79 -11.64 1.75 3.10
N MET A 80 -11.53 1.30 4.34
CA MET A 80 -10.45 1.69 5.25
C MET A 80 -9.07 1.28 4.72
N LYS A 81 -8.95 0.09 4.11
CA LYS A 81 -7.70 -0.36 3.48
C LYS A 81 -7.34 0.49 2.26
N ALA A 82 -8.32 0.83 1.43
CA ALA A 82 -8.12 1.71 0.28
C ALA A 82 -7.69 3.12 0.71
N GLU A 83 -8.35 3.71 1.72
CA GLU A 83 -7.95 4.99 2.30
C GLU A 83 -6.54 4.94 2.89
N ALA A 84 -6.20 3.88 3.63
CA ALA A 84 -4.88 3.73 4.21
C ALA A 84 -3.78 3.61 3.14
N ALA A 85 -4.07 2.92 2.02
CA ALA A 85 -3.17 2.84 0.87
C ALA A 85 -2.99 4.21 0.20
N ALA A 86 -4.08 4.94 -0.04
CA ALA A 86 -4.05 6.29 -0.62
C ALA A 86 -3.27 7.27 0.27
N ARG A 87 -3.51 7.25 1.59
CA ARG A 87 -2.76 8.09 2.55
C ARG A 87 -1.27 7.75 2.56
N LYS A 88 -0.90 6.47 2.48
CA LYS A 88 0.52 6.06 2.38
C LYS A 88 1.19 6.55 1.09
N GLN A 89 0.47 6.53 -0.04
CA GLN A 89 0.98 7.06 -1.30
C GLN A 89 1.18 8.58 -1.23
N ALA A 90 0.19 9.31 -0.72
CA ALA A 90 0.30 10.76 -0.50
C ALA A 90 1.44 11.13 0.46
N GLU A 91 1.63 10.36 1.56
CA GLU A 91 2.76 10.55 2.47
C GLU A 91 4.12 10.27 1.80
N ALA A 92 4.20 9.26 0.92
CA ALA A 92 5.42 8.93 0.20
C ALA A 92 5.78 10.00 -0.84
N GLU A 93 4.79 10.51 -1.56
CA GLU A 93 4.96 11.63 -2.51
C GLU A 93 5.37 12.92 -1.79
N ALA A 94 4.73 13.25 -0.66
CA ALA A 94 5.11 14.40 0.15
C ALA A 94 6.55 14.26 0.70
N ARG A 95 6.97 13.06 1.11
CA ARG A 95 8.36 12.79 1.52
C ARG A 95 9.35 12.89 0.35
N ALA A 96 8.99 12.41 -0.83
CA ALA A 96 9.82 12.51 -2.03
C ALA A 96 9.99 13.97 -2.47
N GLN A 97 8.92 14.77 -2.42
CA GLN A 97 8.98 16.21 -2.71
C GLN A 97 9.80 16.97 -1.66
N ALA A 98 9.65 16.64 -0.37
CA ALA A 98 10.46 17.24 0.69
C ALA A 98 11.95 16.88 0.57
N ALA A 99 12.27 15.65 0.17
CA ALA A 99 13.64 15.20 -0.10
C ALA A 99 14.23 15.88 -1.35
N ALA A 100 13.44 16.05 -2.41
CA ALA A 100 13.87 16.78 -3.62
C ALA A 100 14.14 18.26 -3.34
N GLN A 101 13.36 18.89 -2.45
CA GLN A 101 13.58 20.30 -2.03
C GLN A 101 14.82 20.48 -1.14
N THR A 102 15.26 19.44 -0.42
CA THR A 102 16.49 19.45 0.38
C THR A 102 17.73 18.98 -0.39
N ALA A 103 17.54 18.34 -1.55
CA ALA A 103 18.61 17.83 -2.39
C ALA A 103 18.99 18.77 -3.55
N ALA A 104 18.52 20.02 -3.62
CA ALA A 104 18.96 20.98 -4.62
C ALA A 104 20.46 21.30 -4.43
N PRO A 105 21.38 20.80 -5.29
CA PRO A 105 22.76 21.24 -5.26
C PRO A 105 22.84 22.55 -6.05
N ALA A 106 23.62 23.49 -5.54
CA ALA A 106 24.15 24.57 -6.36
C ALA A 106 24.98 23.96 -7.51
N THR A 107 24.40 23.83 -8.69
CA THR A 107 25.16 23.68 -9.94
C THR A 107 24.87 24.88 -10.81
N ALA A 108 25.72 25.89 -10.66
CA ALA A 108 25.89 26.93 -11.66
C ALA A 108 26.41 26.29 -12.98
N PRO A 109 26.04 26.85 -14.15
CA PRO A 109 26.32 26.25 -15.44
C PRO A 109 27.76 26.56 -15.88
N THR A 110 28.45 25.58 -16.45
CA THR A 110 29.62 25.83 -17.31
C THR A 110 29.61 24.80 -18.43
N GLU A 111 28.96 25.15 -19.54
CA GLU A 111 29.27 24.63 -20.88
C GLU A 111 30.43 25.45 -21.47
N PRO A 112 31.01 25.08 -22.63
CA PRO A 112 31.47 23.78 -23.08
C PRO A 112 32.94 23.87 -23.58
N ASP A 113 33.69 22.78 -23.65
CA ASP A 113 34.89 22.76 -24.52
C ASP A 113 35.03 21.45 -25.27
N THR A 114 35.45 21.62 -26.51
CA THR A 114 35.44 20.74 -27.66
C THR A 114 36.74 19.97 -27.73
N ALA A 115 36.71 18.66 -27.93
CA ALA A 115 37.77 17.96 -28.66
C ALA A 115 37.30 16.59 -29.15
N ALA A 116 37.18 16.50 -30.47
CA ALA A 116 37.01 15.27 -31.22
C ALA A 116 38.27 14.39 -31.16
N ALA A 117 38.08 13.07 -31.07
CA ALA A 117 38.94 12.02 -31.65
C ALA A 117 38.18 10.68 -31.52
N THR A 118 37.45 10.24 -32.55
CA THR A 118 37.88 9.21 -33.51
C THR A 118 38.65 8.06 -32.87
N THR A 119 38.00 6.90 -32.79
CA THR A 119 38.55 5.66 -33.36
C THR A 119 37.39 4.69 -33.62
N ALA A 120 37.11 4.51 -34.91
CA ALA A 120 36.39 3.37 -35.43
C ALA A 120 37.45 2.44 -36.02
N GLU A 121 37.56 1.22 -35.51
CA GLU A 121 38.13 0.07 -36.22
C GLU A 121 37.63 -1.19 -35.47
N THR A 122 36.56 -1.85 -35.91
CA THR A 122 36.43 -2.87 -36.99
C THR A 122 37.25 -4.14 -36.76
N ALA A 123 36.54 -5.28 -36.73
CA ALA A 123 36.90 -6.67 -37.05
C ALA A 123 36.41 -7.60 -35.93
N THR A 124 35.22 -8.20 -36.06
CA THR A 124 34.97 -9.44 -36.84
C THR A 124 35.85 -10.56 -36.34
N GLU A 125 35.24 -11.62 -35.79
CA GLU A 125 35.25 -12.96 -36.42
C GLU A 125 34.69 -14.02 -35.46
N MET A 126 33.66 -14.74 -35.95
CA MET A 126 33.37 -16.18 -35.77
C MET A 126 33.24 -16.76 -34.35
N ASP A 127 32.41 -17.76 -34.08
CA ASP A 127 31.43 -18.56 -34.82
C ASP A 127 30.91 -19.54 -33.75
N ASP A 128 29.92 -20.34 -34.12
CA ASP A 128 29.70 -21.70 -33.62
C ASP A 128 28.53 -21.91 -32.62
N ARG A 129 27.39 -22.29 -33.25
CA ARG A 129 26.43 -23.34 -32.86
C ARG A 129 25.54 -23.07 -31.62
N ALA A 130 24.21 -23.17 -31.66
CA ALA A 130 23.25 -23.78 -32.57
C ALA A 130 21.93 -23.01 -32.39
N ALA A 131 21.27 -22.49 -33.44
CA ALA A 131 20.42 -23.23 -34.37
C ALA A 131 19.40 -24.16 -33.67
N THR A 132 18.16 -23.65 -33.67
CA THR A 132 16.89 -24.37 -33.93
C THR A 132 16.44 -25.43 -32.93
N ASP A 133 15.38 -25.11 -32.18
CA ASP A 133 14.09 -25.76 -32.46
C ASP A 133 12.89 -24.90 -31.99
N PRO A 134 11.99 -24.50 -32.89
CA PRO A 134 10.67 -24.00 -32.56
C PRO A 134 9.58 -25.09 -32.77
N VAL A 135 8.47 -24.90 -32.05
CA VAL A 135 7.08 -25.34 -32.36
C VAL A 135 6.52 -26.55 -31.57
N PRO A 136 5.36 -26.39 -30.88
CA PRO A 136 4.50 -27.47 -30.40
C PRO A 136 3.54 -27.96 -31.50
N PRO A 137 2.93 -29.15 -31.37
CA PRO A 137 1.46 -29.16 -31.41
C PRO A 137 0.75 -30.23 -30.57
N ALA A 138 -0.54 -29.99 -30.41
CA ALA A 138 -1.56 -30.72 -29.67
C ALA A 138 -2.01 -32.07 -30.28
N GLY A 139 -2.61 -32.91 -29.42
CA GLY A 139 -3.71 -33.83 -29.76
C GLY A 139 -3.34 -35.31 -29.96
N VAL A 140 -3.78 -36.18 -29.04
CA VAL A 140 -4.91 -37.14 -29.16
C VAL A 140 -5.42 -37.45 -27.75
#